data_AF-A0AB35Q186-F1
#
_entry.id   AF-A0AB35Q186-F1
#
_cell.length_a   1.000
_cell.length_b   1.000
_cell.length_c   1.000
_cell.angle_alpha   90.00
_cell.angle_beta   90.00
_cell.angle_gamma   90.00
#
_symmetry.space_group_name_H-M   'P 1'
#
loop_
_entity.id
_entity.type
_entity.pdbx_description
1 polymer ?
#
loop_
_entity_poly.entity_id
_entity_poly.type
_entity_poly.pdbx_seq_one_letter_code
_entity_poly.pdbx_strand_id
1 'polypeptide(L)'
;ASGAVVSKSQLGPGGSSIVAVDVPVTVPAGATSMCVTAYTDNVTITKMVNYKADLRKDIIQRDFDTGLRLLSPKGLDGYYWHQNTGVRTLITSDWAYFSVDPIVVSPGEVYRIICAEFSGNPANVYLALFKDSSGAIVGRSYAGPGSGVLQAVDTNVTVPASAATMCITGHSRNLQIIKSGGMISKLPGNSQTQASSPLDYWKGKKIVWLGTSIPAGSGTNSYPYMLAQRLGANIVNQSVGSSPIRGGLDAFVTTDDPYGWTGSSYTRVTRALSHSVDIKQSFIDNYDSKWKALVTGGPASLSDTDKANILSYSYANRLSGNLDSDLFVIDHGINDYLWIQERGGDVASLLTPAVDTRNINTFYGGVNTVIDYILSQNPRARILVIGFYENELRPQVSQIQLKSAQLWEYQIVKLWEKTGWSQQVLTGTDGAGKTITQYWMPDNLHPHSDTTGQANTLLTNILEMEIRSVR
;
A
#
# COMPACT_ATOMS: atom_id res chain seq x y z
N ALA A 1 -45.81 1.56 36.20
CA ALA A 1 -44.66 2.45 36.48
C ALA A 1 -45.12 3.90 36.26
N SER A 2 -44.73 4.84 37.12
CA SER A 2 -45.25 6.22 37.20
C SER A 2 -44.93 7.14 36.01
N GLY A 3 -44.40 6.63 34.90
CA GLY A 3 -44.06 7.41 33.70
C GLY A 3 -42.97 8.48 33.91
N ALA A 4 -42.32 8.51 35.07
CA ALA A 4 -41.32 9.52 35.40
C ALA A 4 -40.06 9.37 34.53
N VAL A 5 -39.63 10.47 33.92
CA VAL A 5 -38.41 10.52 33.11
C VAL A 5 -37.19 10.46 34.02
N VAL A 6 -36.43 9.37 33.94
CA VAL A 6 -35.24 9.12 34.77
C VAL A 6 -33.95 9.71 34.20
N SER A 7 -33.87 9.99 32.89
CA SER A 7 -32.75 10.73 32.28
C SER A 7 -33.12 11.25 30.88
N LYS A 8 -32.30 12.17 30.34
CA LYS A 8 -32.38 12.64 28.94
C LYS A 8 -30.98 12.69 28.34
N SER A 9 -30.84 12.31 27.07
CA SER A 9 -29.64 12.51 26.26
C SER A 9 -30.02 13.38 25.05
N GLN A 10 -29.27 14.44 24.79
CA GLN A 10 -29.53 15.37 23.69
C GLN A 10 -28.28 15.56 22.82
N LEU A 11 -28.49 15.59 21.51
CA LEU A 11 -27.46 15.86 20.52
C LEU A 11 -27.26 17.37 20.36
N GLY A 12 -26.23 17.90 21.01
CA GLY A 12 -25.81 19.29 20.90
C GLY A 12 -26.81 20.31 21.48
N PRO A 13 -26.45 21.62 21.43
CA PRO A 13 -27.38 22.69 21.80
C PRO A 13 -28.50 22.74 20.73
N GLY A 14 -29.75 22.55 21.15
CA GLY A 14 -30.87 22.33 20.24
C GLY A 14 -31.06 23.42 19.17
N GLY A 15 -31.43 23.00 17.95
CA GLY A 15 -31.90 23.89 16.87
C GLY A 15 -31.13 23.87 15.55
N SER A 16 -30.11 23.03 15.36
CA SER A 16 -29.35 22.95 14.10
C SER A 16 -29.46 21.55 13.48
N SER A 17 -29.56 21.47 12.14
CA SER A 17 -29.48 20.19 11.43
C SER A 17 -28.07 19.63 11.55
N ILE A 18 -27.91 18.44 12.10
CA ILE A 18 -26.62 17.78 12.28
C ILE A 18 -26.66 16.48 11.48
N VAL A 19 -25.65 16.25 10.64
CA VAL A 19 -25.41 14.95 9.99
C VAL A 19 -24.64 14.08 10.98
N ALA A 20 -25.28 13.06 11.55
CA ALA A 20 -24.62 12.11 12.44
C ALA A 20 -24.94 10.68 12.03
N VAL A 21 -23.94 9.79 12.08
CA VAL A 21 -24.05 8.39 11.66
C VAL A 21 -24.10 7.42 12.85
N ASP A 22 -23.60 7.78 14.05
CA ASP A 22 -23.74 6.96 15.28
C ASP A 22 -23.67 7.78 16.58
N VAL A 23 -24.54 7.48 17.56
CA VAL A 23 -24.64 8.20 18.85
C VAL A 23 -24.66 7.22 20.02
N PRO A 24 -23.66 7.22 20.91
CA PRO A 24 -23.67 6.37 22.09
C PRO A 24 -24.65 6.89 23.14
N VAL A 25 -25.55 6.02 23.61
CA VAL A 25 -26.51 6.33 24.69
C VAL A 25 -26.34 5.31 25.82
N THR A 26 -26.07 5.80 27.04
CA THR A 26 -26.02 4.97 28.24
C THR A 26 -27.41 4.88 28.86
N VAL A 27 -27.93 3.66 29.04
CA VAL A 27 -29.20 3.44 29.74
C VAL A 27 -28.97 3.46 31.25
N PRO A 28 -29.59 4.37 32.02
CA PRO A 28 -29.41 4.42 33.46
C PRO A 28 -29.97 3.17 34.16
N ALA A 29 -29.37 2.81 35.30
CA ALA A 29 -29.88 1.73 36.14
C ALA A 29 -31.32 2.01 36.58
N GLY A 30 -32.21 1.02 36.44
CA GLY A 30 -33.64 1.13 36.78
C GLY A 30 -34.54 1.67 35.67
N ALA A 31 -33.99 2.09 34.52
CA ALA A 31 -34.80 2.44 33.36
C ALA A 31 -35.46 1.18 32.76
N THR A 32 -36.79 1.22 32.63
CA THR A 32 -37.59 0.09 32.10
C THR A 32 -38.03 0.29 30.66
N SER A 33 -37.87 1.48 30.11
CA SER A 33 -38.16 1.83 28.72
C SER A 33 -37.25 2.97 28.23
N MET A 34 -36.99 3.02 26.93
CA MET A 34 -36.24 4.08 26.26
C MET A 34 -37.06 4.56 25.05
N CYS A 35 -37.31 5.87 24.98
CA CYS A 35 -38.05 6.48 23.87
C CYS A 35 -37.08 7.35 23.04
N VAL A 36 -37.03 7.14 21.73
CA VAL A 36 -36.22 7.94 20.80
C VAL A 36 -37.14 8.92 20.09
N THR A 37 -36.85 10.21 20.21
CA THR A 37 -37.60 11.29 19.56
C THR A 37 -36.68 11.99 18.58
N ALA A 38 -36.75 11.64 17.29
CA ALA A 38 -35.95 12.22 16.22
C ALA A 38 -36.83 12.56 15.01
N TYR A 39 -36.51 13.65 14.30
CA TYR A 39 -37.10 14.00 13.01
C TYR A 39 -36.23 13.43 11.88
N THR A 40 -36.24 12.10 11.69
CA THR A 40 -35.50 11.41 10.61
C THR A 40 -36.13 10.06 10.31
N ASP A 41 -36.05 9.64 9.05
CA ASP A 41 -36.77 8.46 8.55
C ASP A 41 -35.99 7.13 8.75
N ASN A 42 -34.73 7.19 9.20
CA ASN A 42 -33.85 6.02 9.32
C ASN A 42 -33.09 5.99 10.66
N VAL A 43 -33.72 5.48 11.72
CA VAL A 43 -33.07 5.26 13.03
C VAL A 43 -32.82 3.77 13.25
N THR A 44 -31.54 3.39 13.43
CA THR A 44 -31.14 2.02 13.83
C THR A 44 -30.64 2.04 15.28
N ILE A 45 -31.11 1.09 16.11
CA ILE A 45 -30.71 0.96 17.52
C ILE A 45 -30.02 -0.38 17.73
N THR A 46 -28.76 -0.36 18.15
CA THR A 46 -27.96 -1.57 18.38
C THR A 46 -27.56 -1.69 19.85
N LYS A 47 -27.85 -2.83 20.49
CA LYS A 47 -27.56 -3.11 21.91
C LYS A 47 -26.24 -3.87 22.06
N MET A 48 -25.46 -3.58 23.12
CA MET A 48 -24.20 -4.26 23.49
C MET A 48 -22.96 -3.94 22.63
N VAL A 49 -22.89 -2.73 22.06
CA VAL A 49 -21.67 -2.25 21.39
C VAL A 49 -20.76 -1.56 22.42
N ASN A 50 -19.55 -2.09 22.64
CA ASN A 50 -18.56 -1.44 23.50
C ASN A 50 -17.80 -0.40 22.65
N TYR A 51 -18.47 0.73 22.39
CA TYR A 51 -18.08 1.74 21.41
C TYR A 51 -16.59 2.16 21.49
N LYS A 52 -15.98 2.19 22.68
CA LYS A 52 -14.56 2.52 22.86
C LYS A 52 -13.60 1.42 22.41
N ALA A 53 -13.98 0.15 22.52
CA ALA A 53 -13.18 -0.98 22.05
C ALA A 53 -13.25 -1.11 20.52
N ASP A 54 -14.40 -0.81 19.94
CA ASP A 54 -14.59 -0.83 18.48
C ASP A 54 -13.96 0.38 17.80
N LEU A 55 -14.06 1.59 18.36
CA LEU A 55 -13.24 2.73 17.92
C LEU A 55 -11.75 2.46 18.05
N ARG A 56 -11.31 1.72 19.08
CA ARG A 56 -9.90 1.33 19.23
C ARG A 56 -9.51 0.33 18.15
N LYS A 57 -10.38 -0.62 17.79
CA LYS A 57 -10.14 -1.57 16.70
C LYS A 57 -10.10 -0.85 15.36
N ASP A 58 -10.99 0.10 15.13
CA ASP A 58 -11.05 0.90 13.90
C ASP A 58 -9.91 1.91 13.80
N ILE A 59 -9.48 2.53 14.91
CA ILE A 59 -8.29 3.39 14.95
C ILE A 59 -7.04 2.54 14.74
N ILE A 60 -6.90 1.39 15.41
CA ILE A 60 -5.77 0.47 15.19
C ILE A 60 -5.76 -0.05 13.74
N GLN A 61 -6.93 -0.36 13.16
CA GLN A 61 -7.06 -0.79 11.77
C GLN A 61 -6.74 0.36 10.79
N ARG A 62 -7.25 1.56 11.05
CA ARG A 62 -7.00 2.77 10.23
C ARG A 62 -5.55 3.26 10.34
N ASP A 63 -4.93 3.11 11.50
CA ASP A 63 -3.51 3.40 11.75
C ASP A 63 -2.59 2.31 11.15
N PHE A 64 -3.06 1.06 11.14
CA PHE A 64 -2.43 -0.06 10.43
C PHE A 64 -2.43 0.15 8.91
N ASP A 65 -3.52 0.70 8.37
CA ASP A 65 -3.67 0.99 6.95
C ASP A 65 -2.96 2.29 6.51
N THR A 66 -2.63 3.21 7.44
CA THR A 66 -2.04 4.54 7.11
C THR A 66 -0.59 4.77 7.55
N GLY A 67 0.02 3.86 8.33
CA GLY A 67 1.45 3.87 8.62
C GLY A 67 1.97 5.10 9.40
N LEU A 68 1.09 5.86 10.06
CA LEU A 68 1.47 7.08 10.75
C LEU A 68 2.19 6.79 12.07
N ARG A 69 3.42 7.33 12.23
CA ARG A 69 4.14 7.38 13.50
C ARG A 69 3.31 8.15 14.53
N LEU A 70 2.77 7.47 15.53
CA LEU A 70 2.29 8.16 16.72
C LEU A 70 3.47 8.58 17.60
N LEU A 71 3.73 9.89 17.61
CA LEU A 71 3.92 10.59 18.88
C LEU A 71 2.73 10.20 19.78
N SER A 72 3.01 9.63 20.94
CA SER A 72 2.04 9.24 21.98
C SER A 72 0.81 10.16 21.97
N PRO A 73 -0.41 9.67 21.63
CA PRO A 73 -1.60 10.43 21.92
C PRO A 73 -1.74 10.46 23.44
N LYS A 74 -1.36 11.58 24.07
CA LYS A 74 -1.70 11.84 25.46
C LYS A 74 -3.23 11.73 25.59
N GLY A 75 -3.73 10.85 26.46
CA GLY A 75 -5.14 10.77 26.82
C GLY A 75 -5.88 9.44 26.55
N LEU A 76 -5.21 8.39 26.09
CA LEU A 76 -5.80 7.04 26.00
C LEU A 76 -5.40 6.17 27.19
N ASP A 77 -6.35 5.35 27.68
CA ASP A 77 -6.13 4.46 28.81
C ASP A 77 -5.45 3.14 28.40
N GLY A 78 -4.54 2.66 29.25
CA GLY A 78 -3.91 1.35 29.16
C GLY A 78 -4.60 0.31 30.03
N TYR A 79 -4.20 -0.96 29.86
CA TYR A 79 -4.71 -2.08 30.67
C TYR A 79 -3.61 -3.08 30.98
N TYR A 80 -3.63 -3.64 32.18
CA TYR A 80 -2.71 -4.69 32.61
C TYR A 80 -3.41 -5.78 33.43
N TRP A 81 -2.85 -6.99 33.49
CA TRP A 81 -3.30 -8.03 34.41
C TRP A 81 -2.51 -7.95 35.71
N HIS A 82 -3.20 -7.69 36.82
CA HIS A 82 -2.57 -7.50 38.11
C HIS A 82 -2.11 -8.84 38.72
N GLN A 83 -0.83 -8.93 39.09
CA GLN A 83 -0.17 -10.20 39.42
C GLN A 83 -0.70 -10.93 40.67
N ASN A 84 -1.31 -10.22 41.61
CA ASN A 84 -1.81 -10.79 42.86
C ASN A 84 -3.29 -11.16 42.77
N THR A 85 -4.04 -10.48 41.91
CA THR A 85 -5.51 -10.61 41.86
C THR A 85 -5.98 -11.28 40.57
N GLY A 86 -5.18 -11.27 39.50
CA GLY A 86 -5.54 -11.86 38.21
C GLY A 86 -6.68 -11.11 37.52
N VAL A 87 -6.94 -9.88 37.96
CA VAL A 87 -7.95 -8.96 37.43
C VAL A 87 -7.28 -8.05 36.39
N ARG A 88 -7.99 -7.78 35.30
CA ARG A 88 -7.58 -6.80 34.30
C ARG A 88 -7.90 -5.40 34.80
N THR A 89 -6.87 -4.59 35.00
CA THR A 89 -6.96 -3.26 35.62
C THR A 89 -6.68 -2.18 34.57
N LEU A 90 -7.52 -1.15 34.58
CA LEU A 90 -7.36 0.07 33.79
C LEU A 90 -6.24 0.95 34.38
N ILE A 91 -5.43 1.57 33.53
CA ILE A 91 -4.56 2.68 33.91
C ILE A 91 -4.89 3.89 33.04
N THR A 92 -5.19 5.01 33.69
CA THR A 92 -5.69 6.19 32.99
C THR A 92 -4.55 6.97 32.34
N SER A 93 -4.78 7.44 31.11
CA SER A 93 -3.81 8.27 30.35
C SER A 93 -2.43 7.64 30.09
N ASP A 94 -2.31 6.32 30.26
CA ASP A 94 -1.07 5.57 30.05
C ASP A 94 -1.32 4.40 29.09
N TRP A 95 -1.53 4.74 27.82
CA TRP A 95 -1.77 3.80 26.72
C TRP A 95 -0.66 2.78 26.52
N ALA A 96 0.49 3.02 27.13
CA ALA A 96 1.67 2.22 26.95
C ALA A 96 1.55 0.86 27.67
N TYR A 97 0.66 0.74 28.67
CA TYR A 97 0.25 -0.55 29.21
C TYR A 97 -0.75 -1.26 28.30
N PHE A 98 -0.36 -2.43 27.80
CA PHE A 98 -1.19 -3.30 26.98
C PHE A 98 -1.37 -4.67 27.63
N SER A 99 -2.57 -5.23 27.47
CA SER A 99 -2.89 -6.60 27.89
C SER A 99 -3.71 -7.29 26.82
N VAL A 100 -3.35 -8.55 26.56
CA VAL A 100 -4.10 -9.43 25.66
C VAL A 100 -5.30 -9.99 26.42
N ASP A 101 -6.37 -10.30 25.70
CA ASP A 101 -7.45 -11.12 26.25
C ASP A 101 -6.91 -12.51 26.67
N PRO A 102 -7.51 -13.17 27.67
CA PRO A 102 -7.01 -14.44 28.17
C PRO A 102 -6.97 -15.50 27.07
N ILE A 103 -5.84 -16.20 26.97
CA ILE A 103 -5.62 -17.28 26.00
C ILE A 103 -5.94 -18.59 26.68
N VAL A 104 -6.76 -19.43 26.05
CA VAL A 104 -7.01 -20.80 26.53
C VAL A 104 -5.74 -21.64 26.30
N VAL A 105 -5.28 -22.33 27.34
CA VAL A 105 -4.05 -23.12 27.33
C VAL A 105 -4.26 -24.47 28.01
N SER A 106 -3.42 -25.45 27.69
CA SER A 106 -3.36 -26.76 28.36
C SER A 106 -2.04 -26.95 29.09
N PRO A 107 -2.02 -27.63 30.27
CA PRO A 107 -0.79 -27.94 30.98
C PRO A 107 0.28 -28.61 30.11
N GLY A 108 1.53 -28.16 30.23
CA GLY A 108 2.66 -28.69 29.47
C GLY A 108 2.85 -28.09 28.07
N GLU A 109 1.91 -27.28 27.57
CA GLU A 109 2.12 -26.53 26.34
C GLU A 109 3.26 -25.52 26.51
N VAL A 110 4.02 -25.28 25.44
CA VAL A 110 5.11 -24.31 25.42
C VAL A 110 4.79 -23.21 24.44
N TYR A 111 4.85 -21.97 24.94
CA TYR A 111 4.62 -20.75 24.18
C TYR A 111 5.91 -19.92 24.14
N ARG A 112 6.38 -19.56 22.95
CA ARG A 112 7.42 -18.54 22.77
C ARG A 112 6.74 -17.18 22.80
N ILE A 113 7.11 -16.35 23.78
CA ILE A 113 6.62 -14.98 23.94
C ILE A 113 7.74 -14.03 23.55
N ILE A 114 7.40 -13.11 22.66
CA ILE A 114 8.33 -12.13 22.09
C ILE A 114 7.77 -10.73 22.32
N CYS A 115 8.54 -9.83 22.92
CA CYS A 115 8.20 -8.41 22.93
C CYS A 115 9.44 -7.51 22.82
N ALA A 116 9.33 -6.44 22.03
CA ALA A 116 10.45 -5.50 21.81
C ALA A 116 10.81 -4.69 23.07
N GLU A 117 9.86 -4.59 24.00
CA GLU A 117 9.98 -3.87 25.25
C GLU A 117 9.00 -4.49 26.23
N PHE A 118 9.46 -4.77 27.44
CA PHE A 118 8.61 -5.13 28.57
C PHE A 118 8.91 -4.15 29.70
N SER A 119 7.89 -3.44 30.15
CA SER A 119 7.95 -2.63 31.36
C SER A 119 6.63 -2.64 32.11
N GLY A 120 6.75 -2.23 33.36
CA GLY A 120 5.68 -2.07 34.30
C GLY A 120 6.25 -2.24 35.70
N ASN A 121 5.49 -1.79 36.69
CA ASN A 121 5.90 -1.95 38.08
C ASN A 121 6.02 -3.46 38.39
N PRO A 122 7.19 -3.96 38.82
CA PRO A 122 7.38 -5.39 39.13
C PRO A 122 6.50 -5.85 40.31
N ALA A 123 5.99 -4.91 41.11
CA ALA A 123 4.97 -5.16 42.12
C ALA A 123 3.56 -5.38 41.53
N ASN A 124 3.33 -5.11 40.25
CA ASN A 124 2.00 -5.15 39.63
C ASN A 124 1.89 -6.11 38.44
N VAL A 125 2.94 -6.32 37.64
CA VAL A 125 2.85 -7.01 36.34
C VAL A 125 3.90 -8.10 36.15
N TYR A 126 3.53 -9.14 35.41
CA TYR A 126 4.38 -10.27 35.00
C TYR A 126 4.25 -10.48 33.49
N LEU A 127 5.21 -11.20 32.90
CA LEU A 127 5.17 -11.55 31.48
C LEU A 127 3.93 -12.38 31.15
N ALA A 128 3.71 -13.44 31.92
CA ALA A 128 2.51 -14.26 31.83
C ALA A 128 2.01 -14.63 33.23
N LEU A 129 0.70 -14.60 33.40
CA LEU A 129 -0.03 -15.12 34.56
C LEU A 129 -0.86 -16.31 34.09
N PHE A 130 -0.82 -17.41 34.83
CA PHE A 130 -1.60 -18.60 34.54
C PHE A 130 -2.72 -18.74 35.55
N LYS A 131 -3.94 -18.97 35.07
CA LYS A 131 -5.12 -19.15 35.91
C LYS A 131 -5.75 -20.52 35.64
N ASP A 132 -6.25 -21.16 36.68
CA ASP A 132 -7.07 -22.37 36.55
C ASP A 132 -8.49 -22.04 36.06
N SER A 133 -9.32 -23.08 35.90
CA SER A 133 -10.71 -22.95 35.47
C SER A 133 -11.62 -22.19 36.46
N SER A 134 -11.21 -22.05 37.73
CA SER A 134 -11.92 -21.23 38.73
C SER A 134 -11.50 -19.76 38.66
N GLY A 135 -10.46 -19.44 37.90
CA GLY A 135 -9.87 -18.12 37.79
C GLY A 135 -8.81 -17.82 38.86
N ALA A 136 -8.38 -18.81 39.65
CA ALA A 136 -7.30 -18.64 40.62
C ALA A 136 -5.94 -18.68 39.93
N ILE A 137 -4.97 -17.88 40.40
CA ILE A 137 -3.62 -17.84 39.81
C ILE A 137 -2.83 -19.07 40.25
N VAL A 138 -2.41 -19.88 39.29
CA VAL A 138 -1.67 -21.14 39.51
C VAL A 138 -0.22 -21.08 39.04
N GLY A 139 0.19 -20.01 38.36
CA GLY A 139 1.58 -19.81 37.98
C GLY A 139 1.88 -18.45 37.39
N ARG A 140 3.17 -18.13 37.29
CA ARG A 140 3.67 -16.87 36.75
C ARG A 140 4.97 -17.09 35.98
N SER A 141 5.19 -16.28 34.95
CA SER A 141 6.46 -16.21 34.22
C SER A 141 7.06 -14.81 34.30
N TYR A 142 8.36 -14.74 34.51
CA TYR A 142 9.12 -13.49 34.54
C TYR A 142 9.75 -13.19 33.18
N ALA A 143 9.96 -11.91 32.89
CA ALA A 143 10.77 -11.45 31.76
C ALA A 143 12.30 -11.53 32.06
N GLY A 144 12.68 -11.60 33.33
CA GLY A 144 14.07 -11.61 33.82
C GLY A 144 14.15 -11.21 35.31
N PRO A 145 15.36 -11.10 35.91
CA PRO A 145 15.53 -10.70 37.30
C PRO A 145 15.17 -9.21 37.50
N GLY A 146 14.07 -8.90 38.20
CA GLY A 146 13.79 -7.58 38.78
C GLY A 146 13.39 -6.46 37.80
N SER A 147 12.25 -6.61 37.11
CA SER A 147 11.82 -5.68 36.05
C SER A 147 11.51 -4.25 36.51
N GLY A 148 12.52 -3.38 36.51
CA GLY A 148 12.37 -1.93 36.49
C GLY A 148 12.84 -1.26 35.18
N VAL A 149 13.39 -2.03 34.24
CA VAL A 149 13.98 -1.49 33.00
C VAL A 149 13.44 -2.22 31.78
N LEU A 150 13.07 -1.40 30.79
CA LEU A 150 12.65 -1.71 29.44
C LEU A 150 13.68 -2.64 28.77
N GLN A 151 13.42 -3.95 28.77
CA GLN A 151 14.23 -4.94 28.05
C GLN A 151 13.38 -5.67 27.02
N ALA A 152 14.00 -6.07 25.91
CA ALA A 152 13.38 -6.97 24.95
C ALA A 152 13.27 -8.38 25.54
N VAL A 153 12.14 -9.06 25.32
CA VAL A 153 11.89 -10.42 25.77
C VAL A 153 11.73 -11.33 24.57
N ASP A 154 12.45 -12.45 24.57
CA ASP A 154 12.24 -13.58 23.67
C ASP A 154 12.47 -14.84 24.50
N THR A 155 11.38 -15.40 25.03
CA THR A 155 11.48 -16.50 25.99
C THR A 155 10.39 -17.53 25.79
N ASN A 156 10.71 -18.77 26.13
CA ASN A 156 9.74 -19.85 26.19
C ASN A 156 9.09 -19.89 27.57
N VAL A 157 7.77 -19.88 27.59
CA VAL A 157 6.95 -20.08 28.78
C VAL A 157 6.25 -21.41 28.67
N THR A 158 6.47 -22.27 29.67
CA THR A 158 5.79 -23.55 29.78
C THR A 158 4.55 -23.38 30.65
N VAL A 159 3.41 -23.87 30.17
CA VAL A 159 2.13 -23.80 30.88
C VAL A 159 2.20 -24.73 32.11
N PRO A 160 2.01 -24.21 33.34
CA PRO A 160 2.12 -25.00 34.56
C PRO A 160 0.94 -25.97 34.71
N ALA A 161 1.10 -26.94 35.61
CA ALA A 161 0.03 -27.86 35.98
C ALA A 161 -1.23 -27.08 36.43
N SER A 162 -2.40 -27.58 36.05
CA SER A 162 -3.71 -27.00 36.41
C SER A 162 -4.05 -25.64 35.78
N ALA A 163 -3.21 -25.09 34.90
CA ALA A 163 -3.56 -23.87 34.17
C ALA A 163 -4.56 -24.15 33.03
N ALA A 164 -5.59 -23.30 32.94
CA ALA A 164 -6.60 -23.30 31.89
C ALA A 164 -6.53 -22.05 31.02
N THR A 165 -6.03 -20.94 31.56
CA THR A 165 -5.83 -19.68 30.81
C THR A 165 -4.48 -19.04 31.09
N MET A 166 -3.94 -18.37 30.08
CA MET A 166 -2.73 -17.54 30.14
C MET A 166 -3.10 -16.09 29.87
N CYS A 167 -2.79 -15.21 30.82
CA CYS A 167 -3.00 -13.76 30.73
C CYS A 167 -1.65 -13.07 30.56
N ILE A 168 -1.51 -12.24 29.52
CA ILE A 168 -0.24 -11.58 29.20
C ILE A 168 -0.41 -10.06 29.31
N THR A 169 0.56 -9.46 29.97
CA THR A 169 0.69 -8.01 30.16
C THR A 169 2.01 -7.57 29.57
N GLY A 170 2.08 -6.39 28.98
CA GLY A 170 3.36 -5.81 28.59
C GLY A 170 3.22 -4.37 28.13
N HIS A 171 4.28 -3.61 28.33
CA HIS A 171 4.47 -2.32 27.67
C HIS A 171 5.16 -2.54 26.33
N SER A 172 4.42 -2.93 25.29
CA SER A 172 5.03 -3.18 23.99
C SER A 172 4.13 -2.84 22.82
N ARG A 173 4.69 -2.13 21.84
CA ARG A 173 4.10 -1.94 20.51
C ARG A 173 4.20 -3.21 19.64
N ASN A 174 4.76 -4.29 20.19
CA ASN A 174 5.21 -5.43 19.42
C ASN A 174 5.21 -6.76 20.24
N LEU A 175 4.07 -7.29 20.65
CA LEU A 175 3.96 -8.57 21.39
C LEU A 175 3.54 -9.74 20.47
N GLN A 176 4.34 -10.82 20.40
CA GLN A 176 3.98 -12.09 19.73
C GLN A 176 3.92 -13.27 20.70
N ILE A 177 3.05 -14.24 20.41
CA ILE A 177 2.86 -15.47 21.21
C ILE A 177 2.74 -16.66 20.26
N ILE A 178 3.68 -17.60 20.30
CA ILE A 178 3.79 -18.71 19.36
C ILE A 178 3.71 -20.03 20.13
N LYS A 179 2.80 -20.94 19.78
CA LYS A 179 2.75 -22.31 20.36
C LYS A 179 3.67 -23.23 19.57
N SER A 180 4.42 -24.11 20.25
CA SER A 180 5.31 -25.08 19.60
C SER A 180 4.57 -25.89 18.51
N GLY A 181 4.95 -25.71 17.24
CA GLY A 181 4.36 -26.42 16.08
C GLY A 181 3.23 -25.71 15.33
N GLY A 182 2.78 -24.51 15.72
CA GLY A 182 1.78 -23.75 14.96
C GLY A 182 1.36 -22.40 15.59
N MET A 183 1.12 -21.38 14.76
CA MET A 183 0.65 -20.05 15.22
C MET A 183 -0.80 -20.14 15.76
N ILE A 184 -1.03 -19.76 17.02
CA ILE A 184 -2.38 -19.70 17.62
C ILE A 184 -3.00 -18.30 17.54
N SER A 185 -2.22 -17.22 17.52
CA SER A 185 -2.71 -15.87 17.18
C SER A 185 -1.57 -14.98 16.66
N LYS A 186 -1.89 -14.06 15.74
CA LYS A 186 -1.01 -12.95 15.36
C LYS A 186 -1.49 -11.69 16.08
N LEU A 187 -0.70 -11.20 17.02
CA LEU A 187 -0.56 -9.77 17.26
C LEU A 187 0.87 -9.43 16.80
N PRO A 188 1.07 -8.49 15.87
CA PRO A 188 2.37 -8.28 15.28
C PRO A 188 3.30 -7.65 16.31
N GLY A 189 4.49 -8.23 16.40
CA GLY A 189 5.52 -7.71 17.26
C GLY A 189 6.91 -8.02 16.81
N ASN A 190 7.52 -7.15 16.01
CA ASN A 190 8.83 -7.42 15.42
C ASN A 190 9.90 -7.70 16.50
N SER A 191 10.47 -8.91 16.52
CA SER A 191 11.83 -9.14 17.04
C SER A 191 12.77 -9.61 15.94
N GLN A 192 14.03 -9.19 16.08
CA GLN A 192 15.16 -9.71 15.34
C GLN A 192 15.66 -10.99 16.03
N THR A 193 15.38 -12.13 15.42
CA THR A 193 16.37 -13.15 15.04
C THR A 193 15.67 -14.19 14.16
N GLN A 194 15.08 -13.69 13.08
CA GLN A 194 14.91 -14.42 11.83
C GLN A 194 15.29 -13.42 10.75
N ALA A 195 16.26 -13.76 9.92
CA ALA A 195 16.54 -13.03 8.70
C ALA A 195 15.35 -13.22 7.75
N SER A 196 14.27 -12.44 7.97
CA SER A 196 13.20 -12.06 7.03
C SER A 196 11.91 -11.69 7.80
N SER A 197 11.92 -10.58 8.55
CA SER A 197 10.66 -9.87 8.83
C SER A 197 10.07 -9.41 7.48
N PRO A 198 8.75 -9.44 7.24
CA PRO A 198 8.13 -8.84 6.06
C PRO A 198 8.49 -7.36 5.87
N LEU A 199 8.87 -6.68 6.97
CA LEU A 199 9.33 -5.29 6.95
C LEU A 199 10.82 -5.14 6.55
N ASP A 200 11.60 -6.22 6.59
CA ASP A 200 13.03 -6.22 6.24
C ASP A 200 13.35 -7.08 5.01
N TYR A 201 12.38 -7.83 4.46
CA TYR A 201 12.61 -8.73 3.31
C TYR A 201 13.30 -8.01 2.14
N TRP A 202 12.85 -6.77 1.87
CA TRP A 202 13.34 -5.93 0.79
C TRP A 202 14.64 -5.18 1.11
N LYS A 203 15.15 -5.26 2.34
CA LYS A 203 16.37 -4.55 2.73
C LYS A 203 17.57 -5.12 1.96
N GLY A 204 18.31 -4.26 1.26
CA GLY A 204 19.44 -4.62 0.42
C GLY A 204 19.07 -5.34 -0.89
N LYS A 205 17.78 -5.65 -1.10
CA LYS A 205 17.29 -6.29 -2.33
C LYS A 205 17.27 -5.30 -3.49
N LYS A 206 17.46 -5.80 -4.69
CA LYS A 206 17.49 -4.98 -5.90
C LYS A 206 16.13 -4.98 -6.58
N ILE A 207 15.56 -3.81 -6.80
CA ILE A 207 14.30 -3.61 -7.50
C ILE A 207 14.56 -2.73 -8.72
N VAL A 208 14.14 -3.16 -9.90
CA VAL A 208 14.23 -2.34 -11.11
C VAL A 208 12.87 -1.77 -11.42
N TRP A 209 12.80 -0.45 -11.59
CA TRP A 209 11.56 0.24 -11.91
C TRP A 209 11.54 0.69 -13.37
N LEU A 210 10.69 0.07 -14.18
CA LEU A 210 10.45 0.46 -15.56
C LEU A 210 9.17 1.27 -15.63
N GLY A 211 9.27 2.57 -15.95
CA GLY A 211 8.09 3.43 -15.96
C GLY A 211 8.19 4.67 -16.82
N THR A 212 7.26 5.59 -16.58
CA THR A 212 7.04 6.81 -17.35
C THR A 212 7.55 8.08 -16.64
N SER A 213 7.01 9.26 -16.98
CA SER A 213 7.25 10.52 -16.24
C SER A 213 6.74 10.47 -14.81
N ILE A 214 5.73 9.65 -14.52
CA ILE A 214 5.10 9.53 -13.20
C ILE A 214 6.10 8.96 -12.18
N PRO A 215 6.69 7.77 -12.38
CA PRO A 215 7.74 7.24 -11.49
C PRO A 215 9.11 7.89 -11.67
N ALA A 216 9.42 8.49 -12.84
CA ALA A 216 10.64 9.27 -12.97
C ALA A 216 10.63 10.46 -11.99
N GLY A 217 9.48 11.14 -11.88
CA GLY A 217 9.19 12.14 -10.86
C GLY A 217 10.20 13.29 -10.81
N SER A 218 10.31 13.91 -9.62
CA SER A 218 11.23 15.00 -9.34
C SER A 218 12.23 14.58 -8.26
N GLY A 219 13.27 13.83 -8.66
CA GLY A 219 14.39 13.44 -7.80
C GLY A 219 13.95 12.73 -6.51
N THR A 220 14.29 13.33 -5.36
CA THR A 220 14.04 12.77 -4.03
C THR A 220 12.56 12.72 -3.62
N ASN A 221 11.69 13.42 -4.35
CA ASN A 221 10.23 13.38 -4.14
C ASN A 221 9.52 12.35 -5.04
N SER A 222 10.25 11.56 -5.83
CA SER A 222 9.65 10.45 -6.60
C SER A 222 9.33 9.28 -5.67
N TYR A 223 8.16 8.64 -5.84
CA TYR A 223 7.80 7.48 -5.01
C TYR A 223 8.79 6.31 -5.11
N PRO A 224 9.48 6.01 -6.25
CA PRO A 224 10.51 4.97 -6.24
C PRO A 224 11.69 5.35 -5.34
N TYR A 225 12.09 6.62 -5.29
CA TYR A 225 13.14 7.06 -4.37
C TYR A 225 12.69 6.93 -2.91
N MET A 226 11.47 7.38 -2.59
CA MET A 226 10.93 7.29 -1.23
C MET A 226 10.80 5.84 -0.78
N LEU A 227 10.35 4.94 -1.66
CA LEU A 227 10.27 3.50 -1.42
C LEU A 227 11.65 2.89 -1.15
N ALA A 228 12.70 3.29 -1.88
CA ALA A 228 14.06 2.81 -1.63
C ALA A 228 14.48 3.05 -0.18
N GLN A 229 14.20 4.26 0.34
CA GLN A 229 14.51 4.62 1.73
C GLN A 229 13.69 3.82 2.75
N ARG A 230 12.39 3.63 2.49
CA ARG A 230 11.48 2.97 3.45
C ARG A 230 11.59 1.45 3.47
N LEU A 231 11.85 0.85 2.31
CA LEU A 231 12.10 -0.58 2.18
C LEU A 231 13.54 -0.96 2.53
N GLY A 232 14.47 0.01 2.51
CA GLY A 232 15.90 -0.24 2.56
C GLY A 232 16.42 -0.98 1.32
N ALA A 233 15.66 -0.96 0.22
CA ALA A 233 15.97 -1.64 -1.03
C ALA A 233 16.86 -0.78 -1.94
N ASN A 234 17.65 -1.43 -2.79
CA ASN A 234 18.32 -0.77 -3.91
C ASN A 234 17.35 -0.67 -5.10
N ILE A 235 16.62 0.45 -5.19
CA ILE A 235 15.71 0.69 -6.32
C ILE A 235 16.46 1.40 -7.44
N VAL A 236 16.65 0.70 -8.56
CA VAL A 236 17.20 1.23 -9.79
C VAL A 236 16.04 1.77 -10.64
N ASN A 237 15.79 3.08 -10.54
CA ASN A 237 14.72 3.72 -11.28
C ASN A 237 15.11 3.93 -12.75
N GLN A 238 14.63 3.03 -13.61
CA GLN A 238 14.81 3.05 -15.07
C GLN A 238 13.58 3.64 -15.78
N SER A 239 12.82 4.52 -15.11
CA SER A 239 11.69 5.21 -15.73
C SER A 239 12.15 6.32 -16.69
N VAL A 240 11.38 6.54 -17.76
CA VAL A 240 11.67 7.53 -18.81
C VAL A 240 10.42 8.36 -19.09
N GLY A 241 10.54 9.68 -18.98
CA GLY A 241 9.45 10.61 -19.25
C GLY A 241 8.85 10.42 -20.65
N SER A 242 7.51 10.42 -20.74
CA SER A 242 6.75 10.22 -21.99
C SER A 242 6.93 8.84 -22.68
N SER A 243 7.68 7.91 -22.10
CA SER A 243 7.90 6.57 -22.64
C SER A 243 6.59 5.75 -22.70
N PRO A 244 6.15 5.30 -23.88
CA PRO A 244 5.18 4.21 -24.01
C PRO A 244 5.89 2.85 -23.91
N ILE A 245 5.15 1.78 -23.59
CA ILE A 245 5.72 0.43 -23.66
C ILE A 245 5.58 -0.19 -25.05
N ARG A 246 4.53 0.15 -25.82
CA ARG A 246 4.41 -0.19 -27.24
C ARG A 246 5.49 0.49 -28.07
N GLY A 247 5.91 -0.18 -29.13
CA GLY A 247 6.89 0.29 -30.12
C GLY A 247 6.28 1.06 -31.30
N GLY A 248 4.96 1.09 -31.43
CA GLY A 248 4.30 1.68 -32.60
C GLY A 248 2.79 1.71 -32.44
N LEU A 249 2.08 2.02 -33.53
CA LEU A 249 0.62 2.01 -33.60
C LEU A 249 0.16 1.13 -34.77
N ASP A 250 -0.30 -0.07 -34.43
CA ASP A 250 -0.73 -1.10 -35.38
C ASP A 250 -1.79 -0.61 -36.37
N ALA A 251 -2.75 0.21 -35.91
CA ALA A 251 -3.78 0.80 -36.76
C ALA A 251 -3.26 1.75 -37.85
N PHE A 252 -2.00 2.20 -37.76
CA PHE A 252 -1.39 3.14 -38.70
C PHE A 252 -0.24 2.52 -39.51
N VAL A 253 -0.07 1.19 -39.41
CA VAL A 253 0.99 0.48 -40.13
C VAL A 253 0.74 0.52 -41.63
N THR A 254 1.80 0.81 -42.38
CA THR A 254 1.82 0.72 -43.85
C THR A 254 3.06 -0.07 -44.29
N THR A 255 3.17 -0.39 -45.57
CA THR A 255 4.37 -1.04 -46.12
C THR A 255 5.64 -0.22 -45.88
N ASP A 256 5.56 1.11 -46.01
CA ASP A 256 6.70 2.00 -45.83
C ASP A 256 6.91 2.42 -44.36
N ASP A 257 5.94 2.18 -43.49
CA ASP A 257 5.99 2.50 -42.08
C ASP A 257 5.46 1.31 -41.25
N PRO A 258 6.31 0.29 -41.02
CA PRO A 258 5.90 -0.95 -40.37
C PRO A 258 5.55 -0.78 -38.89
N TYR A 259 5.77 0.41 -38.31
CA TYR A 259 5.48 0.71 -36.91
C TYR A 259 4.40 1.79 -36.74
N GLY A 260 3.88 2.37 -37.83
CA GLY A 260 2.87 3.44 -37.77
C GLY A 260 3.37 4.72 -37.08
N TRP A 261 4.65 5.06 -37.26
CA TRP A 261 5.28 6.23 -36.63
C TRP A 261 4.95 7.56 -37.30
N THR A 262 4.57 7.57 -38.57
CA THR A 262 4.36 8.77 -39.39
C THR A 262 3.33 9.68 -38.75
N GLY A 263 3.77 10.84 -38.28
CA GLY A 263 3.06 11.90 -37.58
C GLY A 263 2.89 11.66 -36.07
N SER A 264 3.59 10.68 -35.52
CA SER A 264 3.77 10.50 -34.07
C SER A 264 4.81 11.48 -33.55
N SER A 265 4.67 11.85 -32.28
CA SER A 265 5.71 12.63 -31.60
C SER A 265 7.03 11.87 -31.58
N TYR A 266 8.11 12.56 -31.90
CA TYR A 266 9.49 12.10 -31.79
C TYR A 266 9.77 11.44 -30.44
N THR A 267 9.24 11.99 -29.35
CA THR A 267 9.47 11.44 -28.00
C THR A 267 8.75 10.11 -27.78
N ARG A 268 7.56 9.89 -28.37
CA ARG A 268 6.86 8.60 -28.28
C ARG A 268 7.65 7.49 -28.99
N VAL A 269 8.08 7.78 -30.21
CA VAL A 269 8.83 6.85 -31.06
C VAL A 269 10.17 6.51 -30.42
N THR A 270 10.97 7.52 -30.08
CA THR A 270 12.35 7.29 -29.61
C THR A 270 12.44 6.70 -28.22
N ARG A 271 11.46 6.98 -27.34
CA ARG A 271 11.48 6.52 -25.94
C ARG A 271 10.71 5.22 -25.70
N ALA A 272 10.06 4.66 -26.73
CA ALA A 272 9.35 3.40 -26.62
C ALA A 272 10.23 2.28 -26.05
N LEU A 273 9.79 1.67 -24.94
CA LEU A 273 10.60 0.70 -24.20
C LEU A 273 10.80 -0.61 -24.97
N SER A 274 9.77 -1.13 -25.65
CA SER A 274 9.83 -2.44 -26.32
C SER A 274 10.69 -2.48 -27.60
N HIS A 275 11.22 -1.35 -28.06
CA HIS A 275 12.16 -1.37 -29.18
C HIS A 275 13.45 -2.10 -28.81
N SER A 276 13.92 -2.96 -29.71
CA SER A 276 15.29 -3.46 -29.67
C SER A 276 16.29 -2.36 -30.02
N VAL A 277 17.58 -2.61 -29.72
CA VAL A 277 18.67 -1.72 -30.12
C VAL A 277 18.67 -1.51 -31.64
N ASP A 278 18.43 -2.56 -32.43
CA ASP A 278 18.42 -2.48 -33.89
C ASP A 278 17.30 -1.61 -34.44
N ILE A 279 16.08 -1.69 -33.87
CA ILE A 279 14.96 -0.82 -34.27
C ILE A 279 15.33 0.64 -34.01
N LYS A 280 15.93 0.92 -32.85
CA LYS A 280 16.36 2.27 -32.48
C LYS A 280 17.50 2.77 -33.36
N GLN A 281 18.48 1.92 -33.68
CA GLN A 281 19.56 2.25 -34.61
C GLN A 281 19.01 2.54 -36.01
N SER A 282 18.06 1.73 -36.49
CA SER A 282 17.37 1.97 -37.75
C SER A 282 16.63 3.31 -37.79
N PHE A 283 16.04 3.76 -36.67
CA PHE A 283 15.45 5.09 -36.60
C PHE A 283 16.51 6.18 -36.74
N ILE A 284 17.66 6.04 -36.04
CA ILE A 284 18.78 6.98 -36.08
C ILE A 284 19.35 7.09 -37.50
N ASP A 285 19.68 5.95 -38.12
CA ASP A 285 20.32 5.88 -39.43
C ASP A 285 19.45 6.48 -40.54
N ASN A 286 18.13 6.42 -40.36
CA ASN A 286 17.14 6.93 -41.30
C ASN A 286 16.48 8.23 -40.82
N TYR A 287 17.04 8.89 -39.81
CA TYR A 287 16.41 10.09 -39.25
C TYR A 287 16.36 11.21 -40.29
N ASP A 288 17.51 11.61 -40.82
CA ASP A 288 17.59 12.74 -41.75
C ASP A 288 16.95 12.45 -43.11
N SER A 289 17.05 11.22 -43.60
CA SER A 289 16.54 10.80 -44.91
C SER A 289 15.03 10.54 -44.91
N LYS A 290 14.43 10.25 -43.74
CA LYS A 290 13.03 9.82 -43.65
C LYS A 290 12.32 10.37 -42.41
N TRP A 291 12.73 9.96 -41.21
CA TRP A 291 11.88 10.14 -40.03
C TRP A 291 11.72 11.59 -39.61
N LYS A 292 12.73 12.45 -39.81
CA LYS A 292 12.67 13.88 -39.50
C LYS A 292 11.47 14.59 -40.13
N ALA A 293 11.10 14.21 -41.36
CA ALA A 293 9.96 14.79 -42.07
C ALA A 293 8.61 14.18 -41.65
N LEU A 294 8.64 13.00 -41.05
CA LEU A 294 7.44 12.21 -40.76
C LEU A 294 7.04 12.27 -39.27
N VAL A 295 7.98 12.31 -38.33
CA VAL A 295 7.67 12.45 -36.89
C VAL A 295 7.59 13.92 -36.48
N THR A 296 6.80 14.23 -35.46
CA THR A 296 6.58 15.62 -35.00
C THR A 296 7.47 15.98 -33.81
N GLY A 297 7.93 17.24 -33.75
CA GLY A 297 8.66 17.76 -32.58
C GLY A 297 10.08 17.23 -32.38
N GLY A 298 10.70 16.61 -33.39
CA GLY A 298 12.10 16.18 -33.35
C GLY A 298 13.09 17.32 -33.65
N PRO A 299 14.38 17.16 -33.30
CA PRO A 299 15.42 18.16 -33.59
C PRO A 299 15.73 18.24 -35.10
N ALA A 300 16.33 19.35 -35.55
CA ALA A 300 16.70 19.52 -36.97
C ALA A 300 17.73 18.48 -37.48
N SER A 301 18.54 17.94 -36.56
CA SER A 301 19.49 16.83 -36.76
C SER A 301 19.73 16.15 -35.40
N LEU A 302 20.19 14.89 -35.39
CA LEU A 302 20.51 14.18 -34.16
C LEU A 302 21.96 14.43 -33.74
N SER A 303 22.15 14.99 -32.55
CA SER A 303 23.47 15.02 -31.90
C SER A 303 23.89 13.62 -31.43
N ASP A 304 25.17 13.42 -31.11
CA ASP A 304 25.62 12.14 -30.55
C ASP A 304 24.97 11.83 -29.19
N THR A 305 24.65 12.87 -28.42
CA THR A 305 23.85 12.75 -27.19
C THR A 305 22.44 12.26 -27.50
N ASP A 306 21.79 12.77 -28.56
CA ASP A 306 20.45 12.28 -28.95
C ASP A 306 20.50 10.81 -29.35
N LYS A 307 21.49 10.42 -30.17
CA LYS A 307 21.68 9.03 -30.60
C LYS A 307 21.90 8.11 -29.40
N ALA A 308 22.79 8.49 -28.48
CA ALA A 308 23.06 7.73 -27.25
C ALA A 308 21.80 7.61 -26.37
N ASN A 309 21.04 8.70 -26.21
CA ASN A 309 19.78 8.69 -25.47
C ASN A 309 18.76 7.75 -26.10
N ILE A 310 18.53 7.86 -27.41
CA ILE A 310 17.63 6.97 -28.15
C ILE A 310 17.99 5.52 -27.86
N LEU A 311 19.24 5.11 -28.12
CA LEU A 311 19.69 3.73 -27.92
C LEU A 311 19.49 3.26 -26.48
N SER A 312 19.76 4.14 -25.50
CA SER A 312 19.62 3.83 -24.07
C SER A 312 18.19 3.46 -23.65
N TYR A 313 17.17 3.88 -24.40
CA TYR A 313 15.75 3.65 -24.07
C TYR A 313 15.22 2.27 -24.47
N SER A 314 16.03 1.44 -25.15
CA SER A 314 15.61 0.07 -25.49
C SER A 314 15.49 -0.80 -24.23
N TYR A 315 14.58 -1.77 -24.24
CA TYR A 315 14.41 -2.67 -23.09
C TYR A 315 15.73 -3.34 -22.69
N ALA A 316 16.54 -3.75 -23.66
CA ALA A 316 17.83 -4.40 -23.43
C ALA A 316 18.80 -3.46 -22.70
N ASN A 317 18.91 -2.20 -23.11
CA ASN A 317 19.79 -1.24 -22.47
C ASN A 317 19.26 -0.76 -21.11
N ARG A 318 17.95 -0.57 -20.95
CA ARG A 318 17.35 -0.23 -19.64
C ARG A 318 17.52 -1.34 -18.61
N LEU A 319 17.49 -2.59 -19.05
CA LEU A 319 17.67 -3.77 -18.19
C LEU A 319 19.12 -4.24 -18.09
N SER A 320 20.04 -3.64 -18.85
CA SER A 320 21.47 -4.01 -18.80
C SER A 320 22.03 -3.80 -17.39
N GLY A 321 22.76 -4.81 -16.90
CA GLY A 321 23.30 -4.84 -15.53
C GLY A 321 22.25 -4.96 -14.42
N ASN A 322 20.99 -5.26 -14.77
CA ASN A 322 19.85 -5.24 -13.85
C ASN A 322 19.00 -6.53 -13.89
N LEU A 323 19.39 -7.53 -14.67
CA LEU A 323 18.66 -8.80 -14.84
C LEU A 323 18.74 -9.72 -13.61
N ASP A 324 19.67 -9.46 -12.70
CA ASP A 324 19.86 -10.11 -11.40
C ASP A 324 18.90 -9.58 -10.31
N SER A 325 17.98 -8.68 -10.64
CA SER A 325 17.09 -8.04 -9.67
C SER A 325 16.09 -9.01 -9.04
N ASP A 326 15.76 -8.75 -7.77
CA ASP A 326 14.81 -9.53 -6.99
C ASP A 326 13.34 -9.21 -7.34
N LEU A 327 13.10 -8.04 -7.94
CA LEU A 327 11.80 -7.57 -8.43
C LEU A 327 11.96 -6.65 -9.63
N PHE A 328 11.11 -6.86 -10.63
CA PHE A 328 10.92 -5.95 -11.77
C PHE A 328 9.55 -5.31 -11.66
N VAL A 329 9.52 -3.99 -11.68
CA VAL A 329 8.28 -3.21 -11.62
C VAL A 329 7.98 -2.64 -12.99
N ILE A 330 6.76 -2.87 -13.50
CA ILE A 330 6.26 -2.30 -14.76
C ILE A 330 5.18 -1.27 -14.42
N ASP A 331 5.48 0.00 -14.68
CA ASP A 331 4.67 1.17 -14.37
C ASP A 331 4.43 2.00 -15.66
N HIS A 332 3.84 1.34 -16.65
CA HIS A 332 3.55 1.82 -18.00
C HIS A 332 2.06 1.68 -18.33
N GLY A 333 1.60 2.38 -19.37
CA GLY A 333 0.24 2.28 -19.93
C GLY A 333 -0.38 3.61 -20.31
N ILE A 334 -0.20 4.66 -19.49
CA ILE A 334 -0.78 5.98 -19.75
C ILE A 334 -0.25 6.60 -21.06
N ASN A 335 1.03 6.43 -21.34
CA ASN A 335 1.66 6.97 -22.54
C ASN A 335 1.27 6.19 -23.81
N ASP A 336 0.90 4.92 -23.67
CA ASP A 336 0.35 4.10 -24.75
C ASP A 336 -1.05 4.59 -25.14
N TYR A 337 -1.87 4.95 -24.16
CA TYR A 337 -3.16 5.61 -24.36
C TYR A 337 -3.00 6.99 -25.01
N LEU A 338 -2.14 7.82 -24.44
CA LEU A 338 -1.93 9.18 -24.93
C LEU A 338 -1.38 9.19 -26.35
N TRP A 339 -0.51 8.23 -26.71
CA TRP A 339 0.00 8.14 -28.07
C TRP A 339 -1.12 7.91 -29.10
N ILE A 340 -2.06 7.01 -28.83
CA ILE A 340 -3.22 6.81 -29.71
C ILE A 340 -4.07 8.08 -29.79
N GLN A 341 -4.35 8.71 -28.64
CA GLN A 341 -5.17 9.92 -28.56
C GLN A 341 -4.53 11.10 -29.33
N GLU A 342 -3.24 11.35 -29.11
CA GLU A 342 -2.44 12.38 -29.80
C GLU A 342 -2.45 12.20 -31.32
N ARG A 343 -2.58 10.96 -31.77
CA ARG A 343 -2.63 10.57 -33.17
C ARG A 343 -4.03 10.57 -33.77
N GLY A 344 -5.05 10.89 -32.97
CA GLY A 344 -6.45 10.84 -33.40
C GLY A 344 -6.95 9.42 -33.65
N GLY A 345 -6.30 8.40 -33.09
CA GLY A 345 -6.76 7.02 -33.17
C GLY A 345 -7.86 6.72 -32.15
N ASP A 346 -8.58 5.61 -32.38
CA ASP A 346 -9.57 5.11 -31.42
C ASP A 346 -8.88 4.45 -30.23
N VAL A 347 -9.00 5.05 -29.04
CA VAL A 347 -8.43 4.51 -27.80
C VAL A 347 -9.02 3.15 -27.39
N ALA A 348 -10.21 2.79 -27.89
CA ALA A 348 -10.77 1.44 -27.68
C ALA A 348 -9.93 0.35 -28.36
N SER A 349 -9.15 0.70 -29.41
CA SER A 349 -8.20 -0.21 -30.06
C SER A 349 -7.09 -0.72 -29.12
N LEU A 350 -6.89 -0.11 -27.96
CA LEU A 350 -6.00 -0.65 -26.93
C LEU A 350 -6.38 -2.07 -26.49
N LEU A 351 -7.67 -2.40 -26.57
CA LEU A 351 -8.24 -3.62 -25.98
C LEU A 351 -8.51 -4.72 -27.01
N THR A 352 -8.37 -4.42 -28.31
CA THR A 352 -8.71 -5.32 -29.41
C THR A 352 -7.65 -6.37 -29.74
N PRO A 353 -6.33 -6.13 -29.59
CA PRO A 353 -5.34 -7.16 -29.89
C PRO A 353 -5.44 -8.32 -28.91
N ALA A 354 -5.11 -9.52 -29.37
CA ALA A 354 -4.96 -10.68 -28.51
C ALA A 354 -3.90 -10.40 -27.42
N VAL A 355 -4.22 -10.76 -26.17
CA VAL A 355 -3.38 -10.41 -25.02
C VAL A 355 -2.01 -11.08 -25.07
N ASP A 356 -1.89 -12.21 -25.75
CA ASP A 356 -0.67 -13.00 -25.93
C ASP A 356 0.16 -12.60 -27.16
N THR A 357 -0.25 -11.59 -27.93
CA THR A 357 0.49 -11.12 -29.10
C THR A 357 1.93 -10.71 -28.75
N ARG A 358 2.85 -10.84 -29.72
CA ARG A 358 4.21 -10.28 -29.68
C ARG A 358 4.41 -9.12 -30.65
N ASN A 359 3.32 -8.62 -31.23
CA ASN A 359 3.38 -7.42 -32.07
C ASN A 359 3.64 -6.19 -31.21
N ILE A 360 4.87 -5.69 -31.22
CA ILE A 360 5.29 -4.53 -30.42
C ILE A 360 4.51 -3.25 -30.75
N ASN A 361 3.82 -3.16 -31.88
CA ASN A 361 2.94 -2.02 -32.21
C ASN A 361 1.66 -1.97 -31.37
N THR A 362 1.47 -2.95 -30.48
CA THR A 362 0.37 -3.03 -29.52
C THR A 362 0.91 -2.92 -28.10
N PHE A 363 0.07 -2.50 -27.14
CA PHE A 363 0.45 -2.47 -25.73
C PHE A 363 0.86 -3.87 -25.24
N TYR A 364 0.03 -4.88 -25.50
CA TYR A 364 0.30 -6.24 -25.06
C TYR A 364 1.59 -6.80 -25.66
N GLY A 365 1.82 -6.63 -26.97
CA GLY A 365 3.06 -7.10 -27.57
C GLY A 365 4.30 -6.37 -27.05
N GLY A 366 4.19 -5.08 -26.74
CA GLY A 366 5.23 -4.32 -26.07
C GLY A 366 5.57 -4.88 -24.69
N VAL A 367 4.56 -5.06 -23.82
CA VAL A 367 4.72 -5.64 -22.48
C VAL A 367 5.30 -7.05 -22.55
N ASN A 368 4.72 -7.90 -23.41
CA ASN A 368 5.11 -9.30 -23.55
C ASN A 368 6.55 -9.42 -24.03
N THR A 369 7.02 -8.56 -24.93
CA THR A 369 8.42 -8.54 -25.39
C THR A 369 9.38 -8.22 -24.23
N VAL A 370 9.02 -7.25 -23.38
CA VAL A 370 9.84 -6.88 -22.21
C VAL A 370 9.87 -8.02 -21.19
N ILE A 371 8.72 -8.62 -20.89
CA ILE A 371 8.62 -9.75 -19.95
C ILE A 371 9.37 -10.98 -20.48
N ASP A 372 9.19 -11.34 -21.76
CA ASP A 372 9.93 -12.44 -22.40
C ASP A 372 11.44 -12.24 -22.25
N TYR A 373 11.92 -11.01 -22.49
CA TYR A 373 13.34 -10.71 -22.33
C TYR A 373 13.79 -10.92 -20.88
N ILE A 374 13.07 -10.38 -19.90
CA ILE A 374 13.36 -10.58 -18.47
C ILE A 374 13.42 -12.08 -18.12
N LEU A 375 12.39 -12.84 -18.51
CA LEU A 375 12.28 -14.27 -18.18
C LEU A 375 13.28 -15.15 -18.93
N SER A 376 13.68 -14.76 -20.14
CA SER A 376 14.72 -15.48 -20.90
C SER A 376 16.07 -15.46 -20.18
N GLN A 377 16.32 -14.41 -19.39
CA GLN A 377 17.57 -14.20 -18.65
C GLN A 377 17.44 -14.64 -17.19
N ASN A 378 16.27 -14.42 -16.59
CA ASN A 378 15.95 -14.79 -15.23
C ASN A 378 14.53 -15.40 -15.16
N PRO A 379 14.40 -16.72 -15.38
CA PRO A 379 13.09 -17.41 -15.36
C PRO A 379 12.39 -17.38 -14.00
N ARG A 380 13.07 -16.93 -12.93
CA ARG A 380 12.53 -16.81 -11.57
C ARG A 380 12.27 -15.35 -11.18
N ALA A 381 12.38 -14.42 -12.12
CA ALA A 381 12.13 -13.01 -11.88
C ALA A 381 10.70 -12.81 -11.34
N ARG A 382 10.58 -12.04 -10.26
CA ARG A 382 9.28 -11.54 -9.81
C ARG A 382 8.95 -10.28 -10.59
N ILE A 383 7.72 -10.18 -11.07
CA ILE A 383 7.24 -9.02 -11.79
C ILE A 383 6.00 -8.46 -11.08
N LEU A 384 6.00 -7.15 -10.85
CA LEU A 384 4.88 -6.41 -10.27
C LEU A 384 4.43 -5.34 -11.26
N VAL A 385 3.13 -5.29 -11.54
CA VAL A 385 2.55 -4.22 -12.35
C VAL A 385 1.98 -3.15 -11.44
N ILE A 386 2.31 -1.88 -11.70
CA ILE A 386 1.67 -0.74 -11.04
C ILE A 386 0.57 -0.21 -11.94
N GLY A 387 -0.66 -0.36 -11.46
CA GLY A 387 -1.84 0.15 -12.13
C GLY A 387 -1.86 1.67 -12.13
N PHE A 388 -2.40 2.29 -13.18
CA PHE A 388 -2.60 3.73 -13.21
C PHE A 388 -3.57 4.16 -12.08
N TYR A 389 -3.34 5.30 -11.45
CA TYR A 389 -4.02 5.68 -10.21
C TYR A 389 -5.46 6.17 -10.37
N GLU A 390 -5.98 6.19 -11.61
CA GLU A 390 -7.30 6.70 -11.97
C GLU A 390 -7.88 5.81 -13.08
N ASN A 391 -9.19 5.53 -13.06
CA ASN A 391 -9.83 4.73 -14.11
C ASN A 391 -11.19 5.26 -14.63
N GLU A 392 -11.67 6.44 -14.27
CA GLU A 392 -12.89 7.05 -14.81
C GLU A 392 -12.61 7.83 -16.11
N LEU A 393 -11.54 8.63 -16.15
CA LEU A 393 -11.20 9.44 -17.34
C LEU A 393 -10.56 8.59 -18.43
N ARG A 394 -9.79 7.57 -18.03
CA ARG A 394 -8.98 6.73 -18.93
C ARG A 394 -9.12 5.24 -18.59
N PRO A 395 -10.33 4.69 -18.60
CA PRO A 395 -10.60 3.31 -18.15
C PRO A 395 -9.77 2.27 -18.89
N GLN A 396 -9.48 2.51 -20.18
CA GLN A 396 -8.72 1.60 -21.03
C GLN A 396 -7.32 1.31 -20.46
N VAL A 397 -6.69 2.27 -19.76
CA VAL A 397 -5.35 2.08 -19.17
C VAL A 397 -5.41 1.01 -18.08
N SER A 398 -6.36 1.09 -17.16
CA SER A 398 -6.53 0.06 -16.13
C SER A 398 -6.92 -1.30 -16.73
N GLN A 399 -7.75 -1.30 -17.78
CA GLN A 399 -8.23 -2.53 -18.42
C GLN A 399 -7.12 -3.30 -19.15
N ILE A 400 -6.24 -2.62 -19.89
CA ILE A 400 -5.08 -3.29 -20.53
C ILE A 400 -4.08 -3.80 -19.50
N GLN A 401 -3.86 -3.06 -18.41
CA GLN A 401 -2.97 -3.49 -17.33
C GLN A 401 -3.51 -4.74 -16.63
N LEU A 402 -4.83 -4.81 -16.38
CA LEU A 402 -5.48 -6.00 -15.82
C LEU A 402 -5.36 -7.23 -16.72
N LYS A 403 -5.68 -7.08 -18.01
CA LYS A 403 -5.58 -8.19 -18.98
C LYS A 403 -4.14 -8.71 -19.09
N SER A 404 -3.16 -7.81 -19.13
CA SER A 404 -1.74 -8.19 -19.15
C SER A 404 -1.33 -8.93 -17.88
N ALA A 405 -1.74 -8.46 -16.70
CA ALA A 405 -1.44 -9.11 -15.43
C ALA A 405 -2.08 -10.50 -15.34
N GLN A 406 -3.31 -10.66 -15.85
CA GLN A 406 -4.02 -11.94 -15.93
C GLN A 406 -3.31 -12.97 -16.81
N LEU A 407 -2.83 -12.58 -17.99
CA LEU A 407 -2.10 -13.49 -18.90
C LEU A 407 -0.87 -14.10 -18.22
N TRP A 408 -0.10 -13.28 -17.53
CA TRP A 408 1.17 -13.68 -16.93
C TRP A 408 1.06 -14.16 -15.49
N GLU A 409 -0.16 -14.14 -14.92
CA GLU A 409 -0.42 -14.44 -13.51
C GLU A 409 0.44 -13.61 -12.54
N TYR A 410 0.76 -12.37 -12.92
CA TYR A 410 1.52 -11.44 -12.09
C TYR A 410 0.63 -10.55 -11.24
N GLN A 411 1.18 -10.13 -10.09
CA GLN A 411 0.48 -9.21 -9.20
C GLN A 411 0.38 -7.82 -9.84
N ILE A 412 -0.78 -7.20 -9.67
CA ILE A 412 -1.03 -5.81 -10.06
C ILE A 412 -1.49 -5.01 -8.84
N VAL A 413 -0.86 -3.86 -8.62
CA VAL A 413 -1.31 -2.87 -7.65
C VAL A 413 -2.32 -1.95 -8.33
N LYS A 414 -3.60 -2.16 -8.04
CA LYS A 414 -4.70 -1.37 -8.59
C LYS A 414 -4.79 0.00 -7.91
N LEU A 415 -3.90 0.93 -8.25
CA LEU A 415 -3.86 2.24 -7.60
C LEU A 415 -5.20 3.00 -7.71
N TRP A 416 -5.94 2.82 -8.81
CA TRP A 416 -7.29 3.38 -8.99
C TRP A 416 -8.30 2.97 -7.91
N GLU A 417 -8.09 1.84 -7.21
CA GLU A 417 -8.94 1.39 -6.10
C GLU A 417 -8.39 1.85 -4.73
N LYS A 418 -7.18 2.43 -4.68
CA LYS A 418 -6.43 2.64 -3.43
C LYS A 418 -6.14 4.11 -3.12
N THR A 419 -6.08 4.98 -4.13
CA THR A 419 -5.77 6.40 -3.95
C THR A 419 -6.98 7.22 -3.51
N GLY A 420 -8.19 6.77 -3.84
CA GLY A 420 -9.40 7.57 -3.68
C GLY A 420 -9.46 8.77 -4.64
N TRP A 421 -8.57 8.83 -5.65
CA TRP A 421 -8.57 9.88 -6.65
C TRP A 421 -9.65 9.59 -7.70
N SER A 422 -10.52 10.57 -7.95
CA SER A 422 -11.66 10.44 -8.87
C SER A 422 -11.86 11.70 -9.71
N GLN A 423 -12.77 11.64 -10.70
CA GLN A 423 -13.19 12.80 -11.49
C GLN A 423 -14.39 13.53 -10.89
N GLN A 424 -14.80 13.19 -9.66
CA GLN A 424 -15.82 13.95 -8.93
C GLN A 424 -15.35 15.37 -8.68
N VAL A 425 -16.18 16.35 -9.07
CA VAL A 425 -15.87 17.77 -8.94
C VAL A 425 -16.28 18.27 -7.56
N LEU A 426 -15.33 18.86 -6.83
CA LEU A 426 -15.59 19.63 -5.62
C LEU A 426 -15.49 21.11 -5.97
N THR A 427 -16.42 21.91 -5.44
CA THR A 427 -16.35 23.37 -5.54
C THR A 427 -15.54 23.88 -4.36
N GLY A 428 -14.38 24.46 -4.65
CA GLY A 428 -13.53 25.09 -3.64
C GLY A 428 -14.16 26.35 -3.06
N THR A 429 -13.56 26.88 -2.00
CA THR A 429 -13.94 28.19 -1.42
C THR A 429 -13.72 29.36 -2.38
N ASP A 430 -12.92 29.15 -3.43
CA ASP A 430 -12.69 30.09 -4.55
C ASP A 430 -13.82 30.04 -5.61
N GLY A 431 -14.81 29.17 -5.44
CA GLY A 431 -15.90 28.97 -6.39
C GLY A 431 -15.51 28.18 -7.65
N ALA A 432 -14.25 27.77 -7.77
CA ALA A 432 -13.79 26.96 -8.90
C ALA A 432 -14.06 25.47 -8.66
N GLY A 433 -14.64 24.80 -9.66
CA GLY A 433 -14.79 23.35 -9.66
C GLY A 433 -13.47 22.68 -10.03
N LYS A 434 -12.95 21.82 -9.15
CA LYS A 434 -11.79 20.95 -9.41
C LYS A 434 -12.15 19.52 -9.11
N THR A 435 -11.68 18.57 -9.91
CA THR A 435 -11.83 17.15 -9.59
C THR A 435 -11.01 16.78 -8.35
N ILE A 436 -11.39 15.72 -7.63
CA ILE A 436 -10.55 15.17 -6.56
C ILE A 436 -9.13 14.93 -7.08
N THR A 437 -8.99 14.37 -8.28
CA THR A 437 -7.69 14.19 -8.94
C THR A 437 -6.91 15.50 -9.08
N GLN A 438 -7.55 16.60 -9.48
CA GLN A 438 -6.92 17.92 -9.60
C GLN A 438 -6.50 18.55 -8.26
N TYR A 439 -7.16 18.19 -7.15
CA TYR A 439 -6.72 18.59 -5.81
C TYR A 439 -5.42 17.90 -5.40
N TRP A 440 -5.23 16.64 -5.81
CA TRP A 440 -4.00 15.89 -5.56
C TRP A 440 -2.92 16.17 -6.60
N MET A 441 -3.29 16.52 -7.83
CA MET A 441 -2.38 16.72 -8.95
C MET A 441 -2.90 17.88 -9.80
N PRO A 442 -2.41 19.11 -9.59
CA PRO A 442 -2.89 20.30 -10.30
C PRO A 442 -2.93 20.18 -11.83
N ASP A 443 -2.05 19.39 -12.45
CA ASP A 443 -2.02 19.16 -13.89
C ASP A 443 -2.87 17.96 -14.36
N ASN A 444 -3.59 17.31 -13.45
CA ASN A 444 -4.44 16.14 -13.66
C ASN A 444 -3.71 14.88 -14.18
N LEU A 445 -2.38 14.80 -14.03
CA LEU A 445 -1.58 13.68 -14.56
C LEU A 445 -0.32 13.32 -13.75
N HIS A 446 0.35 14.28 -13.12
CA HIS A 446 1.63 14.03 -12.49
C HIS A 446 1.55 14.25 -10.98
N PRO A 447 1.81 13.23 -10.15
CA PRO A 447 1.90 13.35 -8.69
C PRO A 447 2.90 14.41 -8.22
N HIS A 448 3.95 14.67 -9.00
CA HIS A 448 4.94 15.71 -8.68
C HIS A 448 4.48 17.14 -9.01
N SER A 449 3.34 17.31 -9.69
CA SER A 449 2.73 18.64 -9.88
C SER A 449 2.14 19.19 -8.56
N ASP A 450 1.88 18.31 -7.59
CA ASP A 450 1.60 18.70 -6.21
C ASP A 450 2.89 19.11 -5.49
N THR A 451 3.01 20.41 -5.26
CA THR A 451 4.15 21.03 -4.62
C THR A 451 4.27 20.70 -3.13
N THR A 452 3.20 20.18 -2.50
CA THR A 452 3.25 19.73 -1.10
C THR A 452 3.88 18.35 -0.94
N GLY A 453 3.96 17.56 -2.03
CA GLY A 453 4.47 16.19 -2.04
C GLY A 453 3.53 15.16 -1.40
N GLN A 454 2.30 15.55 -1.05
CA GLN A 454 1.30 14.66 -0.47
C GLN A 454 0.89 13.55 -1.44
N ALA A 455 0.77 13.85 -2.74
CA ALA A 455 0.41 12.85 -3.75
C ALA A 455 1.46 11.73 -3.85
N ASN A 456 2.74 12.07 -3.97
CA ASN A 456 3.82 11.07 -3.98
C ASN A 456 3.94 10.34 -2.63
N THR A 457 3.68 11.01 -1.52
CA THR A 457 3.66 10.38 -0.19
C THR A 457 2.56 9.33 -0.08
N LEU A 458 1.34 9.63 -0.57
CA LEU A 458 0.24 8.68 -0.59
C LEU A 458 0.57 7.47 -1.47
N LEU A 459 1.05 7.70 -2.69
CA LEU A 459 1.49 6.61 -3.58
C LEU A 459 2.58 5.76 -2.91
N THR A 460 3.57 6.38 -2.28
CA THR A 460 4.62 5.68 -1.53
C THR A 460 4.04 4.81 -0.41
N ASN A 461 3.10 5.34 0.40
CA ASN A 461 2.49 4.60 1.50
C ASN A 461 1.76 3.34 0.98
N ILE A 462 0.97 3.49 -0.08
CA ILE A 462 0.24 2.39 -0.70
C ILE A 462 1.21 1.35 -1.27
N LEU A 463 2.15 1.80 -2.11
CA LEU A 463 3.09 0.92 -2.80
C LEU A 463 4.04 0.20 -1.85
N GLU A 464 4.39 0.81 -0.72
CA GLU A 464 5.21 0.17 0.31
C GLU A 464 4.51 -1.08 0.86
N MET A 465 3.23 -0.97 1.21
CA MET A 465 2.45 -2.10 1.71
C MET A 465 2.34 -3.22 0.67
N GLU A 466 2.08 -2.83 -0.58
CA GLU A 466 1.89 -3.78 -1.68
C GLU A 466 3.19 -4.49 -2.06
N ILE A 467 4.30 -3.76 -2.18
CA ILE A 467 5.61 -4.36 -2.47
C ILE A 467 6.02 -5.31 -1.35
N ARG A 468 5.79 -4.97 -0.07
CA ARG A 468 6.06 -5.88 1.06
C ARG A 468 5.26 -7.18 1.00
N SER A 469 4.13 -7.22 0.31
CA SER A 469 3.33 -8.43 0.11
C SER A 469 3.89 -9.37 -0.98
N VAL A 470 4.68 -8.83 -1.92
CA VAL A 470 5.28 -9.55 -3.05
C VAL A 470 6.54 -10.28 -2.56
N ARG A 471 6.41 -11.45 -1.95
CA ARG A 471 7.55 -12.20 -1.38
C ARG A 471 7.61 -13.64 -1.85
#